data_AF-A0A945EYJ4-F1
#
_entry.id   AF-A0A945EYJ4-F1
#
_cell.length_a   1.000
_cell.length_b   1.000
_cell.length_c   1.000
_cell.angle_alpha   90.00
_cell.angle_beta   90.00
_cell.angle_gamma   90.00
#
_symmetry.space_group_name_H-M   'P 1'
#
loop_
_entity.id
_entity.type
_entity.pdbx_description
1 polymer ?
#
loop_
_entity_poly.entity_id
_entity_poly.type
_entity_poly.pdbx_seq_one_letter_code
_entity_poly.pdbx_strand_id
1 'polypeptide(L)'
;MSSEFNFNLNFEDLYALAGIKKIDQEFIGFLNEINPVLTEQLLALRTRQEHYTAKFTIELAPYLELFLVKLFNLTEEVNELCCAAKELNFVYECKRNFIQKKVVRKYKNEDLSNLSILALTKNIENIIGAYSDYKFAKYISENHEKLEVFAQYAAINIFVKNNHPDSILFKFPQNLNYDNLLNTTTADIISFKPEKLRQRSSFNLTDAGIKAAAAQNEVNYCIICHDRAKDSCSKGLRDKTGEIQKSPLNIALNGCPLDEKISEMNLLRKSGNIIASLATAMIDNPLIAATGHRICNDCMKACIYQKQ
;
A
#
# COMPACT_ATOMS: atom_id res chain seq x y z
N MET A 1 -27.11 16.70 13.34
CA MET A 1 -27.20 15.82 12.17
C MET A 1 -27.18 14.40 12.70
N SER A 2 -28.36 13.79 12.86
CA SER A 2 -28.48 12.39 13.24
C SER A 2 -27.96 11.55 12.07
N SER A 3 -26.70 11.13 12.11
CA SER A 3 -26.27 10.01 11.27
C SER A 3 -27.01 8.79 11.82
N GLU A 4 -28.12 8.41 11.18
CA GLU A 4 -28.84 7.19 11.55
C GLU A 4 -27.94 6.00 11.20
N PHE A 5 -27.39 5.35 12.22
CA PHE A 5 -26.77 4.06 12.05
C PHE A 5 -27.86 3.06 11.66
N ASN A 6 -27.52 2.13 10.77
CA ASN A 6 -28.44 1.03 10.47
C ASN A 6 -28.55 0.09 11.69
N PHE A 7 -29.47 -0.89 11.62
CA PHE A 7 -29.74 -1.87 12.69
C PHE A 7 -30.31 -1.26 13.97
N ASN A 8 -31.03 -0.14 13.84
CA ASN A 8 -31.70 0.56 14.95
C ASN A 8 -30.72 0.91 16.07
N LEU A 9 -29.53 1.39 15.72
CA LEU A 9 -28.46 1.74 16.66
C LEU A 9 -28.35 3.25 16.82
N ASN A 10 -27.97 3.67 18.01
CA ASN A 10 -27.75 5.07 18.36
C ASN A 10 -26.27 5.31 18.64
N PHE A 11 -25.85 6.58 18.68
CA PHE A 11 -24.44 6.91 18.92
C PHE A 11 -23.92 6.41 20.26
N GLU A 12 -24.77 6.47 21.29
CA GLU A 12 -24.46 6.00 22.63
C GLU A 12 -24.18 4.48 22.67
N ASP A 13 -24.77 3.70 21.76
CA ASP A 13 -24.53 2.26 21.68
C ASP A 13 -23.07 1.94 21.34
N LEU A 14 -22.38 2.82 20.60
CA LEU A 14 -20.97 2.64 20.24
C LEU A 14 -20.02 2.73 21.44
N TYR A 15 -20.47 3.34 22.54
CA TYR A 15 -19.67 3.57 23.75
C TYR A 15 -20.15 2.74 24.95
N ALA A 16 -21.17 1.91 24.77
CA ALA A 16 -21.76 1.09 25.82
C ALA A 16 -21.59 -0.41 25.53
N LEU A 17 -21.26 -1.21 26.55
CA LEU A 17 -21.12 -2.66 26.40
C LEU A 17 -22.38 -3.32 25.84
N ALA A 18 -23.57 -2.85 26.24
CA ALA A 18 -24.84 -3.36 25.71
C ALA A 18 -24.99 -3.10 24.20
N GLY A 19 -24.60 -1.92 23.74
CA GLY A 19 -24.62 -1.57 22.33
C GLY A 19 -23.59 -2.35 21.51
N ILE A 20 -22.37 -2.53 22.02
CA ILE A 20 -21.35 -3.39 21.37
C ILE A 20 -21.83 -4.84 21.27
N LYS A 21 -22.49 -5.39 22.30
CA LYS A 21 -23.09 -6.74 22.24
C LYS A 21 -24.19 -6.83 21.19
N LYS A 22 -25.00 -5.79 21.04
CA LYS A 22 -26.04 -5.71 20.00
C LYS A 22 -25.40 -5.69 18.61
N ILE A 23 -24.38 -4.85 18.39
CA ILE A 23 -23.63 -4.80 17.12
C ILE A 23 -23.03 -6.17 16.77
N ASP A 24 -22.47 -6.85 17.77
CA ASP A 24 -21.93 -8.19 17.60
C ASP A 24 -23.00 -9.20 17.17
N GLN A 25 -24.19 -9.16 17.80
CA GLN A 25 -25.32 -10.02 17.42
C GLN A 25 -25.80 -9.75 16.00
N GLU A 26 -25.91 -8.48 15.61
CA GLU A 26 -26.27 -8.08 14.24
C GLU A 26 -25.21 -8.54 13.22
N PHE A 27 -23.92 -8.46 13.57
CA PHE A 27 -22.85 -8.98 12.71
C PHE A 27 -22.92 -10.50 12.56
N ILE A 28 -23.17 -11.24 13.65
CA ILE A 28 -23.33 -12.70 13.59
C ILE A 28 -24.53 -13.09 12.74
N GLY A 29 -25.66 -12.39 12.88
CA GLY A 29 -26.84 -12.59 12.03
C GLY A 29 -26.52 -12.34 10.55
N PHE A 30 -25.93 -11.19 10.25
CA PHE A 30 -25.48 -10.82 8.90
C PHE A 30 -24.52 -11.85 8.29
N LEU A 31 -23.52 -12.30 9.05
CA LEU A 31 -22.56 -13.28 8.58
C LEU A 31 -23.23 -14.63 8.34
N ASN A 32 -24.16 -15.04 9.21
CA ASN A 32 -24.88 -16.31 9.07
C ASN A 32 -25.77 -16.37 7.82
N GLU A 33 -26.38 -15.25 7.42
CA GLU A 33 -27.16 -15.19 6.19
C GLU A 33 -26.30 -15.40 4.93
N ILE A 34 -25.06 -14.92 4.95
CA ILE A 34 -24.18 -14.92 3.76
C ILE A 34 -23.24 -16.13 3.74
N ASN A 35 -22.67 -16.49 4.90
CA ASN A 35 -21.70 -17.55 5.06
C ASN A 35 -21.87 -18.27 6.43
N PRO A 36 -22.85 -19.19 6.54
CA PRO A 36 -23.11 -19.94 7.77
C PRO A 36 -21.88 -20.72 8.29
N VAL A 37 -21.06 -21.25 7.38
CA VAL A 37 -19.86 -22.02 7.73
C VAL A 37 -18.86 -21.13 8.47
N LEU A 38 -18.64 -19.91 7.99
CA LEU A 38 -17.72 -18.97 8.62
C LEU A 38 -18.26 -18.46 9.96
N THR A 39 -19.59 -18.33 10.10
CA THR A 39 -20.24 -18.06 11.39
C THR A 39 -19.98 -19.16 12.41
N GLU A 40 -20.17 -20.43 12.03
CA GLU A 40 -19.90 -21.57 12.91
C GLU A 40 -18.44 -21.57 13.39
N GLN A 41 -17.50 -21.33 12.47
CA GLN A 41 -16.08 -21.19 12.80
C GLN A 41 -15.81 -20.04 13.77
N LEU A 42 -16.39 -18.85 13.54
CA LEU A 42 -16.25 -17.70 14.42
C LEU A 42 -16.77 -18.00 15.84
N LEU A 43 -17.94 -18.62 15.95
CA LEU A 43 -18.54 -18.99 17.24
C LEU A 43 -17.71 -20.05 17.97
N ALA A 44 -17.18 -21.04 17.24
CA ALA A 44 -16.29 -22.05 17.81
C ALA A 44 -15.00 -21.43 18.36
N LEU A 45 -14.36 -20.52 17.61
CA LEU A 45 -13.15 -19.80 18.04
C LEU A 45 -13.40 -18.98 19.32
N ARG A 46 -14.54 -18.28 19.40
CA ARG A 46 -14.93 -17.50 20.58
C ARG A 46 -15.13 -18.36 21.83
N THR A 47 -15.66 -19.57 21.66
CA THR A 47 -15.96 -20.48 22.77
C THR A 47 -14.68 -21.17 23.29
N ARG A 48 -13.79 -21.56 22.39
CA ARG A 48 -12.59 -22.36 22.71
C ARG A 48 -11.36 -21.53 23.08
N GLN A 49 -11.43 -20.20 22.94
CA GLN A 49 -10.27 -19.29 23.11
C GLN A 49 -9.07 -19.70 22.23
N GLU A 50 -9.35 -20.25 21.06
CA GLU A 50 -8.31 -20.62 20.09
C GLU A 50 -7.75 -19.38 19.38
N HIS A 51 -6.49 -19.43 18.97
CA HIS A 51 -5.89 -18.36 18.18
C HIS A 51 -6.48 -18.30 16.78
N TYR A 52 -6.84 -17.10 16.33
CA TYR A 52 -7.24 -16.84 14.96
C TYR A 52 -6.06 -17.05 14.00
N THR A 53 -6.28 -17.82 12.94
CA THR A 53 -5.29 -18.02 11.87
C THR A 53 -5.34 -16.85 10.88
N ALA A 54 -4.22 -16.57 10.20
CA ALA A 54 -4.17 -15.57 9.14
C ALA A 54 -5.24 -15.82 8.06
N LYS A 55 -5.41 -17.09 7.67
CA LYS A 55 -6.45 -17.51 6.71
C LYS A 55 -7.85 -17.12 7.17
N PHE A 56 -8.22 -17.45 8.41
CA PHE A 56 -9.52 -17.11 8.96
C PHE A 56 -9.72 -15.59 9.03
N THR A 57 -8.70 -14.83 9.47
CA THR A 57 -8.76 -13.36 9.50
C THR A 57 -9.01 -12.78 8.11
N ILE A 58 -8.28 -13.25 7.09
CA ILE A 58 -8.43 -12.79 5.70
C ILE A 58 -9.80 -13.15 5.13
N GLU A 59 -10.33 -14.33 5.43
CA GLU A 59 -11.65 -14.76 4.96
C GLU A 59 -12.79 -13.98 5.64
N LEU A 60 -12.66 -13.66 6.93
CA LEU A 60 -13.69 -12.92 7.69
C LEU A 60 -13.70 -11.42 7.38
N ALA A 61 -12.53 -10.81 7.18
CA ALA A 61 -12.40 -9.36 7.12
C ALA A 61 -13.26 -8.67 6.04
N PRO A 62 -13.44 -9.21 4.81
CA PRO A 62 -14.34 -8.64 3.82
C PRO A 62 -15.81 -8.58 4.28
N TYR A 63 -16.29 -9.61 5.01
CA TYR A 63 -17.65 -9.61 5.56
C TYR A 63 -17.81 -8.57 6.67
N LEU A 64 -16.78 -8.39 7.50
CA LEU A 64 -16.76 -7.32 8.48
C LEU A 64 -16.82 -5.95 7.81
N GLU A 65 -16.07 -5.72 6.73
CA GLU A 65 -16.16 -4.49 5.95
C GLU A 65 -17.56 -4.26 5.39
N LEU A 66 -18.17 -5.26 4.73
CA LEU A 66 -19.53 -5.13 4.20
C LEU A 66 -20.54 -4.78 5.31
N PHE A 67 -20.41 -5.42 6.47
CA PHE A 67 -21.25 -5.12 7.62
C PHE A 67 -21.04 -3.69 8.13
N LEU A 68 -19.79 -3.24 8.30
CA LEU A 68 -19.48 -1.90 8.79
C LEU A 68 -19.92 -0.81 7.79
N VAL A 69 -19.76 -1.06 6.48
CA VAL A 69 -20.26 -0.17 5.43
C VAL A 69 -21.77 -0.01 5.55
N LYS A 70 -22.50 -1.10 5.75
CA LYS A 70 -23.94 -1.05 5.98
C LYS A 70 -24.27 -0.35 7.30
N LEU A 71 -23.61 -0.70 8.40
CA LEU A 71 -23.81 -0.13 9.74
C LEU A 71 -23.70 1.40 9.74
N PHE A 72 -22.66 1.93 9.11
CA PHE A 72 -22.34 3.36 9.07
C PHE A 72 -22.89 4.10 7.84
N ASN A 73 -23.62 3.41 6.95
CA ASN A 73 -24.14 3.95 5.69
C ASN A 73 -23.04 4.56 4.78
N LEU A 74 -21.94 3.84 4.59
CA LEU A 74 -20.74 4.31 3.85
C LEU A 74 -20.64 3.72 2.43
N THR A 75 -21.77 3.33 1.83
CA THR A 75 -21.77 2.54 0.59
C THR A 75 -21.17 3.33 -0.57
N GLU A 76 -21.52 4.61 -0.69
CA GLU A 76 -21.03 5.46 -1.79
C GLU A 76 -19.52 5.74 -1.64
N GLU A 77 -19.10 6.13 -0.45
CA GLU A 77 -17.71 6.47 -0.14
C GLU A 77 -16.77 5.28 -0.31
N VAL A 78 -17.16 4.10 0.16
CA VAL A 78 -16.34 2.89 -0.01
C VAL A 78 -16.33 2.45 -1.48
N ASN A 79 -17.44 2.58 -2.21
CA ASN A 79 -17.46 2.28 -3.65
C ASN A 79 -16.52 3.19 -4.43
N GLU A 80 -16.49 4.50 -4.14
CA GLU A 80 -15.55 5.44 -4.76
C GLU A 80 -14.09 5.04 -4.52
N LEU A 81 -13.75 4.73 -3.26
CA LEU A 81 -12.40 4.30 -2.90
C LEU A 81 -12.02 2.97 -3.56
N CYS A 82 -12.96 2.03 -3.67
CA CYS A 82 -12.78 0.76 -4.37
C CYS A 82 -12.55 0.96 -5.87
N CYS A 83 -13.32 1.84 -6.51
CA CYS A 83 -13.14 2.20 -7.91
C CYS A 83 -11.75 2.83 -8.14
N ALA A 84 -11.34 3.78 -7.29
CA ALA A 84 -10.01 4.38 -7.37
C ALA A 84 -8.89 3.33 -7.19
N ALA A 85 -9.05 2.38 -6.26
CA ALA A 85 -8.08 1.30 -6.07
C ALA A 85 -7.98 0.38 -7.30
N LYS A 86 -9.11 0.07 -7.95
CA LYS A 86 -9.15 -0.72 -9.20
C LYS A 86 -8.42 -0.02 -10.34
N GLU A 87 -8.64 1.27 -10.53
CA GLU A 87 -7.91 2.06 -11.55
C GLU A 87 -6.40 2.05 -11.30
N LEU A 88 -5.97 2.22 -10.05
CA LEU A 88 -4.55 2.19 -9.67
C LEU A 88 -3.93 0.79 -9.83
N ASN A 89 -4.68 -0.28 -9.54
CA ASN A 89 -4.26 -1.66 -9.79
C ASN A 89 -4.05 -1.90 -11.29
N PHE A 90 -4.96 -1.41 -12.14
CA PHE A 90 -4.83 -1.48 -13.59
C PHE A 90 -3.57 -0.75 -14.11
N VAL A 91 -3.29 0.44 -13.56
CA VAL A 91 -2.04 1.17 -13.85
C VAL A 91 -0.81 0.34 -13.43
N TYR A 92 -0.85 -0.30 -12.26
CA TYR A 92 0.24 -1.15 -11.79
C TYR A 92 0.46 -2.38 -12.70
N GLU A 93 -0.58 -2.96 -13.26
CA GLU A 93 -0.44 -4.04 -14.25
C GLU A 93 0.31 -3.57 -15.49
N CYS A 94 0.03 -2.36 -15.98
CA CYS A 94 0.82 -1.74 -17.04
C CYS A 94 2.28 -1.53 -16.62
N LYS A 95 2.52 -1.02 -15.41
CA LYS A 95 3.88 -0.90 -14.85
C LYS A 95 4.63 -2.23 -14.88
N ARG A 96 4.00 -3.31 -14.44
CA ARG A 96 4.61 -4.64 -14.37
C ARG A 96 4.85 -5.24 -15.76
N ASN A 97 3.86 -5.19 -16.64
CA ASN A 97 3.87 -5.94 -17.90
C ASN A 97 4.49 -5.18 -19.06
N PHE A 98 4.28 -3.87 -19.13
CA PHE A 98 4.83 -3.03 -20.18
C PHE A 98 6.12 -2.36 -19.72
N ILE A 99 6.09 -1.61 -18.61
CA ILE A 99 7.26 -0.83 -18.20
C ILE A 99 8.41 -1.74 -17.75
N GLN A 100 8.22 -2.58 -16.73
CA GLN A 100 9.30 -3.40 -16.17
C GLN A 100 9.78 -4.50 -17.13
N LYS A 101 8.85 -5.25 -17.74
CA LYS A 101 9.20 -6.40 -18.58
C LYS A 101 9.61 -6.02 -19.99
N LYS A 102 9.16 -4.89 -20.56
CA LYS A 102 9.52 -4.47 -21.92
C LYS A 102 10.43 -3.25 -21.93
N VAL A 103 9.98 -2.12 -21.39
CA VAL A 103 10.71 -0.84 -21.48
C VAL A 103 12.06 -0.90 -20.75
N VAL A 104 12.05 -1.26 -19.46
CA VAL A 104 13.28 -1.31 -18.66
C VAL A 104 14.26 -2.33 -19.24
N ARG A 105 13.79 -3.49 -19.70
CA ARG A 105 14.67 -4.50 -20.32
C ARG A 105 15.33 -4.02 -21.61
N LYS A 106 14.60 -3.25 -22.43
CA LYS A 106 15.11 -2.71 -23.70
C LYS A 106 16.07 -1.55 -23.46
N TYR A 107 15.63 -0.53 -22.73
CA TYR A 107 16.30 0.77 -22.70
C TYR A 107 17.31 1.00 -21.57
N LYS A 108 17.44 0.08 -20.59
CA LYS A 108 18.29 0.29 -19.40
C LYS A 108 19.75 0.66 -19.70
N ASN A 109 20.30 0.14 -20.81
CA ASN A 109 21.67 0.39 -21.23
C ASN A 109 21.76 1.06 -22.60
N GLU A 110 20.64 1.62 -23.10
CA GLU A 110 20.62 2.30 -24.38
C GLU A 110 20.96 3.79 -24.21
N ASP A 111 21.56 4.38 -25.24
CA ASP A 111 21.76 5.82 -25.30
C ASP A 111 20.46 6.51 -25.74
N LEU A 112 19.86 7.27 -24.82
CA LEU A 112 18.60 7.98 -25.03
C LEU A 112 18.81 9.46 -25.42
N SER A 113 20.05 9.90 -25.61
CA SER A 113 20.40 11.30 -25.90
C SER A 113 19.74 11.85 -27.16
N ASN A 114 19.50 10.99 -28.16
CA ASN A 114 18.85 11.34 -29.41
C ASN A 114 17.33 11.54 -29.29
N LEU A 115 16.72 11.14 -28.18
CA LEU A 115 15.28 11.25 -28.01
C LEU A 115 14.89 12.61 -27.40
N SER A 116 13.96 13.29 -28.06
CA SER A 116 13.42 14.57 -27.57
C SER A 116 12.19 14.34 -26.70
N ILE A 117 12.33 14.65 -25.41
CA ILE A 117 11.22 14.57 -24.45
C ILE A 117 10.05 15.48 -24.83
N LEU A 118 10.33 16.68 -25.38
CA LEU A 118 9.29 17.61 -25.82
C LEU A 118 8.50 17.03 -27.00
N ALA A 119 9.19 16.44 -27.98
CA ALA A 119 8.54 15.82 -29.13
C ALA A 119 7.71 14.59 -28.71
N LEU A 120 8.24 13.75 -27.82
CA LEU A 120 7.52 12.59 -27.30
C LEU A 120 6.31 12.98 -26.45
N THR A 121 6.41 14.00 -25.58
CA THR A 121 5.27 14.53 -24.84
C THR A 121 4.15 14.96 -25.80
N LYS A 122 4.48 15.74 -26.84
CA LYS A 122 3.49 16.16 -27.84
C LYS A 122 2.86 14.96 -28.56
N ASN A 123 3.66 13.96 -28.92
CA ASN A 123 3.14 12.75 -29.57
C ASN A 123 2.20 11.96 -28.65
N ILE A 124 2.54 11.80 -27.37
CA ILE A 124 1.68 11.14 -26.40
C ILE A 124 0.40 11.93 -26.21
N GLU A 125 0.48 13.25 -26.04
CA GLU A 125 -0.70 14.10 -25.85
C GLU A 125 -1.61 14.14 -27.07
N ASN A 126 -1.08 14.03 -28.29
CA ASN A 126 -1.89 13.88 -29.49
C ASN A 126 -2.66 12.55 -29.54
N ILE A 127 -2.17 11.51 -28.85
CA ILE A 127 -2.78 10.17 -28.87
C ILE A 127 -3.79 10.00 -27.73
N ILE A 128 -3.46 10.45 -26.51
CA ILE A 128 -4.27 10.21 -25.30
C ILE A 128 -4.84 11.49 -24.67
N GLY A 129 -4.60 12.65 -25.27
CA GLY A 129 -4.86 13.96 -24.64
C GLY A 129 -3.91 14.21 -23.47
N ALA A 130 -4.29 15.11 -22.56
CA ALA A 130 -3.49 15.41 -21.37
C ALA A 130 -3.08 14.13 -20.62
N TYR A 131 -1.78 14.00 -20.35
CA TYR A 131 -1.18 12.80 -19.77
C TYR A 131 -1.78 12.48 -18.40
N SER A 132 -2.12 11.20 -18.20
CA SER A 132 -2.27 10.60 -16.89
C SER A 132 -1.81 9.15 -16.94
N ASP A 133 -1.37 8.61 -15.81
CA ASP A 133 -0.95 7.21 -15.71
C ASP A 133 -2.06 6.25 -16.17
N TYR A 134 -3.33 6.55 -15.84
CA TYR A 134 -4.48 5.75 -16.25
C TYR A 134 -4.69 5.76 -17.77
N LYS A 135 -4.67 6.93 -18.40
CA LYS A 135 -4.81 7.03 -19.87
C LYS A 135 -3.66 6.34 -20.60
N PHE A 136 -2.44 6.47 -20.08
CA PHE A 136 -1.28 5.75 -20.60
C PHE A 136 -1.51 4.24 -20.50
N ALA A 137 -1.86 3.73 -19.32
CA ALA A 137 -2.13 2.31 -19.11
C ALA A 137 -3.28 1.79 -19.98
N LYS A 138 -4.36 2.57 -20.10
CA LYS A 138 -5.52 2.25 -20.93
C LYS A 138 -5.14 2.08 -22.39
N TYR A 139 -4.41 3.04 -22.95
CA TYR A 139 -3.95 2.95 -24.34
C TYR A 139 -3.09 1.69 -24.58
N ILE A 140 -2.13 1.42 -23.69
CA ILE A 140 -1.25 0.23 -23.79
C ILE A 140 -2.02 -1.09 -23.68
N SER A 141 -3.09 -1.13 -22.89
CA SER A 141 -3.91 -2.33 -22.72
C SER A 141 -4.83 -2.59 -23.90
N GLU A 142 -5.39 -1.53 -24.50
CA GLU A 142 -6.42 -1.63 -25.54
C GLU A 142 -5.85 -1.59 -26.97
N ASN A 143 -4.62 -1.10 -27.15
CA ASN A 143 -4.03 -0.86 -28.46
C ASN A 143 -2.66 -1.55 -28.60
N HIS A 144 -2.33 -1.98 -29.81
CA HIS A 144 -1.04 -2.60 -30.13
C HIS A 144 -0.19 -1.78 -31.11
N GLU A 145 -0.72 -0.63 -31.55
CA GLU A 145 -0.01 0.31 -32.42
C GLU A 145 0.77 1.34 -31.61
N LYS A 146 1.81 1.93 -32.23
CA LYS A 146 2.61 3.04 -31.66
C LYS A 146 3.21 2.77 -30.27
N LEU A 147 3.27 1.51 -29.83
CA LEU A 147 3.83 1.10 -28.53
C LEU A 147 5.27 1.55 -28.34
N GLU A 148 6.04 1.64 -29.44
CA GLU A 148 7.42 2.10 -29.40
C GLU A 148 7.54 3.55 -28.93
N VAL A 149 6.64 4.44 -29.34
CA VAL A 149 6.61 5.85 -28.90
C VAL A 149 6.35 5.93 -27.40
N PHE A 150 5.42 5.11 -26.89
CA PHE A 150 5.14 5.01 -25.45
C PHE A 150 6.31 4.42 -24.67
N ALA A 151 7.01 3.44 -25.25
CA ALA A 151 8.19 2.84 -24.65
C ALA A 151 9.34 3.85 -24.55
N GLN A 152 9.61 4.61 -25.60
CA GLN A 152 10.60 5.70 -25.60
C GLN A 152 10.24 6.80 -24.60
N TYR A 153 8.96 7.20 -24.55
CA TYR A 153 8.48 8.19 -23.59
C TYR A 153 8.69 7.72 -22.14
N ALA A 154 8.33 6.47 -21.85
CA ALA A 154 8.56 5.87 -20.54
C ALA A 154 10.07 5.80 -20.22
N ALA A 155 10.90 5.37 -21.18
CA ALA A 155 12.35 5.24 -20.99
C ALA A 155 12.99 6.57 -20.58
N ILE A 156 12.66 7.68 -21.23
CA ILE A 156 13.21 9.00 -20.86
C ILE A 156 12.76 9.42 -19.46
N ASN A 157 11.49 9.21 -19.12
CA ASN A 157 10.99 9.56 -17.79
C ASN A 157 11.58 8.70 -16.67
N ILE A 158 12.11 7.51 -17.00
CA ILE A 158 12.76 6.61 -16.04
C ILE A 158 14.25 6.89 -15.92
N PHE A 159 14.96 7.01 -17.05
CA PHE A 159 16.43 6.98 -17.08
C PHE A 159 17.09 8.35 -17.27
N VAL A 160 16.37 9.35 -17.80
CA VAL A 160 16.97 10.66 -18.12
C VAL A 160 16.44 11.75 -17.19
N LYS A 161 15.13 12.06 -17.27
CA LYS A 161 14.49 13.10 -16.47
C LYS A 161 13.03 12.77 -16.30
N ASN A 162 12.63 12.51 -15.06
CA ASN A 162 11.24 12.28 -14.73
C ASN A 162 10.46 13.59 -14.72
N ASN A 163 9.60 13.80 -15.74
CA ASN A 163 8.70 14.95 -15.79
C ASN A 163 7.38 14.70 -15.04
N HIS A 164 7.17 13.46 -14.57
CA HIS A 164 6.01 13.04 -13.81
C HIS A 164 6.44 12.55 -12.42
N PRO A 165 6.88 13.46 -11.53
CA PRO A 165 7.41 13.09 -10.23
C PRO A 165 6.36 12.43 -9.33
N ASP A 166 5.07 12.43 -9.70
CA ASP A 166 4.00 11.73 -9.00
C ASP A 166 3.57 10.41 -9.69
N SER A 167 4.01 10.15 -10.92
CA SER A 167 3.66 8.93 -11.66
C SER A 167 4.21 7.70 -10.96
N ILE A 168 3.37 6.67 -10.84
CA ILE A 168 3.81 5.36 -10.33
C ILE A 168 4.46 4.53 -11.43
N LEU A 169 4.13 4.77 -12.71
CA LEU A 169 4.67 4.02 -13.84
C LEU A 169 6.20 4.16 -13.96
N PHE A 170 6.72 5.35 -13.67
CA PHE A 170 8.14 5.68 -13.89
C PHE A 170 8.99 5.65 -12.61
N LYS A 171 8.41 5.27 -11.47
CA LYS A 171 9.12 5.16 -10.18
C LYS A 171 9.50 3.72 -9.87
N PHE A 172 10.73 3.54 -9.43
CA PHE A 172 11.27 2.23 -9.01
C PHE A 172 11.98 2.34 -7.66
N PRO A 173 11.94 1.27 -6.85
CA PRO A 173 12.80 1.15 -5.68
C PRO A 173 14.28 1.31 -6.07
N GLN A 174 15.08 1.90 -5.19
CA GLN A 174 16.49 2.20 -5.45
C GLN A 174 17.33 1.52 -4.39
N ASN A 175 18.41 0.85 -4.79
CA ASN A 175 19.29 0.22 -3.79
C ASN A 175 19.82 1.26 -2.80
N LEU A 176 19.79 0.93 -1.52
CA LEU A 176 20.41 1.75 -0.48
C LEU A 176 21.92 1.74 -0.65
N ASN A 177 22.51 2.94 -0.67
CA ASN A 177 23.93 3.13 -0.50
C ASN A 177 24.20 3.51 0.96
N TYR A 178 24.68 2.55 1.76
CA TYR A 178 24.95 2.77 3.18
C TYR A 178 26.06 3.80 3.45
N ASP A 179 26.95 4.02 2.49
CA ASP A 179 27.98 5.06 2.55
C ASP A 179 27.43 6.45 2.17
N ASN A 180 26.21 6.52 1.63
CA ASN A 180 25.57 7.76 1.17
C ASN A 180 24.05 7.75 1.39
N LEU A 181 23.61 7.54 2.63
CA LEU A 181 22.18 7.51 2.99
C LEU A 181 21.50 8.90 2.99
N LEU A 182 22.29 9.97 3.01
CA LEU A 182 21.80 11.35 3.12
C LEU A 182 22.08 12.12 1.83
N ASN A 183 21.04 12.75 1.29
CA ASN A 183 21.15 13.64 0.14
C ASN A 183 21.79 14.99 0.54
N THR A 184 23.11 14.97 0.67
CA THR A 184 23.92 16.12 1.05
C THR A 184 24.51 16.85 -0.16
N THR A 185 24.96 18.07 0.06
CA THR A 185 25.80 18.82 -0.88
C THR A 185 27.27 18.50 -0.60
N THR A 186 28.10 18.52 -1.65
CA THR A 186 29.54 18.29 -1.57
C THR A 186 30.35 19.59 -1.39
N ALA A 187 29.71 20.68 -0.93
CA ALA A 187 30.41 21.92 -0.61
C ALA A 187 31.29 21.73 0.63
N ASP A 188 32.19 22.68 0.91
CA ASP A 188 33.10 22.66 2.08
C ASP A 188 32.39 22.42 3.44
N ILE A 189 31.08 22.62 3.48
CA ILE A 189 30.20 22.27 4.59
C ILE A 189 29.15 21.25 4.10
N ILE A 190 29.14 20.07 4.72
CA ILE A 190 28.08 19.07 4.52
C ILE A 190 26.75 19.66 4.98
N SER A 191 25.86 19.91 4.03
CA SER A 191 24.50 20.40 4.28
C SER A 191 23.50 19.63 3.43
N PHE A 192 22.24 19.59 3.85
CA PHE A 192 21.18 19.05 2.99
C PHE A 192 20.99 19.95 1.76
N LYS A 193 20.61 19.34 0.63
CA LYS A 193 20.23 20.10 -0.56
C LYS A 193 19.12 21.11 -0.23
N PRO A 194 19.15 22.36 -0.78
CA PRO A 194 18.18 23.39 -0.45
C PRO A 194 16.71 22.97 -0.60
N GLU A 195 16.40 22.21 -1.66
CA GLU A 195 15.05 21.64 -1.91
C GLU A 195 14.58 20.62 -0.86
N LYS A 196 15.47 20.12 0.01
CA LYS A 196 15.17 19.19 1.11
C LYS A 196 15.10 19.91 2.45
N LEU A 197 15.53 21.16 2.54
CA LEU A 197 15.42 21.96 3.75
C LEU A 197 13.95 22.31 4.01
N ARG A 198 13.47 21.99 5.22
CA ARG A 198 12.14 22.35 5.67
C ARG A 198 12.27 23.47 6.69
N GLN A 199 11.74 24.65 6.35
CA GLN A 199 11.65 25.77 7.30
C GLN A 199 10.49 25.52 8.25
N ARG A 200 10.79 25.22 9.52
CA ARG A 200 9.76 24.98 10.53
C ARG A 200 9.53 26.24 11.35
N SER A 201 8.41 26.92 11.11
CA SER A 201 7.99 28.12 11.85
C SER A 201 6.91 27.86 12.90
N SER A 202 6.38 26.63 12.99
CA SER A 202 5.30 26.28 13.92
C SER A 202 5.31 24.80 14.35
N PHE A 203 4.33 24.40 15.15
CA PHE A 203 4.15 23.03 15.65
C PHE A 203 3.24 22.16 14.77
N ASN A 204 2.70 22.71 13.67
CA ASN A 204 1.83 21.96 12.76
C ASN A 204 2.55 20.78 12.11
N LEU A 205 1.80 19.73 11.77
CA LEU A 205 2.31 18.59 11.00
C LEU A 205 2.67 19.05 9.58
N THR A 206 3.96 18.99 9.24
CA THR A 206 4.46 19.37 7.90
C THR A 206 4.58 18.19 6.93
N ASP A 207 4.31 16.97 7.41
CA ASP A 207 4.37 15.76 6.58
C ASP A 207 2.99 15.43 6.00
N ALA A 208 2.83 15.71 4.70
CA ALA A 208 1.62 15.41 3.93
C ALA A 208 1.29 13.92 3.83
N GLY A 209 2.20 13.02 4.22
CA GLY A 209 2.02 11.58 4.14
C GLY A 209 2.12 11.05 2.70
N ILE A 210 1.79 9.77 2.55
CA ILE A 210 1.80 9.09 1.27
C ILE A 210 0.50 9.34 0.50
N LYS A 211 0.60 9.66 -0.79
CA LYS A 211 -0.57 9.80 -1.68
C LYS A 211 -1.18 8.43 -1.98
N ALA A 212 -2.48 8.36 -2.23
CA ALA A 212 -3.20 7.12 -2.49
C ALA A 212 -2.57 6.27 -3.63
N ALA A 213 -2.16 6.90 -4.73
CA ALA A 213 -1.49 6.21 -5.84
C ALA A 213 -0.17 5.54 -5.41
N ALA A 214 0.65 6.26 -4.63
CA ALA A 214 1.91 5.73 -4.12
C ALA A 214 1.65 4.59 -3.11
N ALA A 215 0.69 4.75 -2.20
CA ALA A 215 0.32 3.70 -1.25
C ALA A 215 -0.16 2.44 -1.97
N GLN A 216 -1.03 2.57 -2.98
CA GLN A 216 -1.49 1.43 -3.76
C GLN A 216 -0.36 0.77 -4.56
N ASN A 217 0.60 1.55 -5.07
CA ASN A 217 1.80 1.00 -5.71
C ASN A 217 2.64 0.15 -4.74
N GLU A 218 2.86 0.61 -3.50
CA GLU A 218 3.60 -0.15 -2.49
C GLU A 218 2.87 -1.43 -2.07
N VAL A 219 1.55 -1.35 -1.89
CA VAL A 219 0.69 -2.51 -1.63
C VAL A 219 0.81 -3.56 -2.75
N ASN A 220 0.80 -3.10 -4.00
CA ASN A 220 0.96 -3.97 -5.16
C ASN A 220 2.38 -4.56 -5.30
N TYR A 221 3.38 -3.86 -4.80
CA TYR A 221 4.79 -4.29 -4.78
C TYR A 221 5.07 -5.36 -3.71
N CYS A 222 4.30 -5.35 -2.62
CA CYS A 222 4.35 -6.40 -1.60
C CYS A 222 4.09 -7.79 -2.23
N ILE A 223 4.93 -8.78 -1.90
CA ILE A 223 4.83 -10.15 -2.44
C ILE A 223 4.00 -11.09 -1.57
N ILE A 224 3.37 -10.56 -0.53
CA ILE A 224 2.46 -11.28 0.38
C ILE A 224 3.15 -12.52 0.98
N CYS A 225 3.99 -12.30 2.01
CA CYS A 225 4.89 -13.32 2.54
C CYS A 225 4.27 -14.28 3.57
N HIS A 226 3.15 -13.93 4.20
CA HIS A 226 2.59 -14.71 5.32
C HIS A 226 2.13 -16.12 4.90
N ASP A 227 1.65 -16.31 3.66
CA ASP A 227 1.27 -17.63 3.12
C ASP A 227 2.39 -18.68 3.18
N ARG A 228 3.65 -18.22 3.22
CA ARG A 228 4.85 -19.06 3.30
C ARG A 228 5.52 -19.02 4.67
N ALA A 229 4.92 -18.36 5.65
CA ALA A 229 5.51 -18.05 6.96
C ALA A 229 6.90 -17.37 6.84
N LYS A 230 7.02 -16.42 5.89
CA LYS A 230 8.27 -15.67 5.61
C LYS A 230 8.07 -14.15 5.70
N ASP A 231 7.06 -13.73 6.42
CA ASP A 231 6.70 -12.34 6.70
C ASP A 231 7.67 -11.69 7.69
N SER A 232 8.89 -11.46 7.21
CA SER A 232 9.97 -10.86 8.02
C SER A 232 9.66 -9.43 8.49
N CYS A 233 8.74 -8.73 7.85
CA CYS A 233 8.25 -7.43 8.32
C CYS A 233 7.46 -7.55 9.63
N SER A 234 6.83 -8.69 9.90
CA SER A 234 6.20 -9.01 11.19
C SER A 234 7.20 -9.71 12.11
N LYS A 235 7.70 -10.88 11.70
CA LYS A 235 8.46 -11.81 12.58
C LYS A 235 9.98 -11.63 12.62
N GLY A 236 10.49 -10.65 11.88
CA GLY A 236 11.92 -10.39 11.76
C GLY A 236 12.62 -11.17 10.66
N LEU A 237 13.79 -10.66 10.25
CA LEU A 237 14.63 -11.30 9.24
C LEU A 237 15.66 -12.20 9.90
N ARG A 238 15.58 -13.51 9.63
CA ARG A 238 16.45 -14.54 10.23
C ARG A 238 17.47 -15.07 9.24
N ASP A 239 18.63 -15.47 9.73
CA ASP A 239 19.66 -16.13 8.93
C ASP A 239 19.36 -17.63 8.74
N LYS A 240 20.34 -18.41 8.26
CA LYS A 240 20.18 -19.86 8.07
C LYS A 240 20.22 -20.64 9.39
N THR A 241 20.73 -20.05 10.47
CA THR A 241 20.79 -20.66 11.81
C THR A 241 19.51 -20.40 12.60
N GLY A 242 18.72 -19.41 12.18
CA GLY A 242 17.47 -18.99 12.81
C GLY A 242 17.61 -17.75 13.68
N GLU A 243 18.81 -17.20 13.80
CA GLU A 243 19.10 -15.98 14.56
C GLU A 243 18.64 -14.72 13.81
N ILE A 244 18.29 -13.67 14.56
CA ILE A 244 17.93 -12.37 13.99
C ILE A 244 19.15 -11.75 13.32
N GLN A 245 19.01 -11.45 12.02
CA GLN A 245 20.03 -10.76 11.25
C GLN A 245 20.23 -9.33 11.74
N LYS A 246 21.41 -8.78 11.47
CA LYS A 246 21.69 -7.36 11.64
C LYS A 246 21.88 -6.67 10.29
N SER A 247 21.46 -5.42 10.21
CA SER A 247 21.73 -4.56 9.06
C SER A 247 23.23 -4.23 8.95
N PRO A 248 23.69 -3.66 7.82
CA PRO A 248 25.07 -3.14 7.70
C PRO A 248 25.43 -2.08 8.76
N LEU A 249 24.43 -1.45 9.39
CA LEU A 249 24.61 -0.50 10.51
C LEU A 249 24.53 -1.18 11.88
N ASN A 250 24.63 -2.52 11.94
CA ASN A 250 24.57 -3.32 13.16
C ASN A 250 23.23 -3.23 13.93
N ILE A 251 22.13 -2.91 13.23
CA ILE A 251 20.77 -2.84 13.81
C ILE A 251 20.09 -4.20 13.66
N ALA A 252 19.53 -4.74 14.75
CA ALA A 252 18.78 -5.99 14.73
C ALA A 252 17.48 -5.86 13.90
N LEU A 253 17.23 -6.84 13.03
CA LEU A 253 16.09 -6.85 12.11
C LEU A 253 14.91 -7.64 12.69
N ASN A 254 14.36 -7.14 13.80
CA ASN A 254 13.36 -7.86 14.61
C ASN A 254 11.96 -7.97 13.98
N GLY A 255 11.61 -7.09 13.03
CA GLY A 255 10.23 -6.99 12.54
C GLY A 255 9.39 -6.02 13.36
N CYS A 256 8.07 -6.14 13.26
CA CYS A 256 7.15 -5.28 14.01
C CYS A 256 7.13 -5.72 15.48
N PRO A 257 7.33 -4.81 16.45
CA PRO A 257 7.27 -5.16 17.88
C PRO A 257 5.91 -5.73 18.34
N LEU A 258 4.85 -5.48 17.57
CA LEU A 258 3.49 -5.97 17.84
C LEU A 258 3.16 -7.23 17.04
N ASP A 259 4.11 -7.79 16.28
CA ASP A 259 3.85 -8.92 15.39
C ASP A 259 2.70 -8.66 14.41
N GLU A 260 2.50 -7.40 14.03
CA GLU A 260 1.36 -6.92 13.25
C GLU A 260 1.22 -7.67 11.92
N LYS A 261 -0.02 -8.00 11.55
CA LYS A 261 -0.42 -8.71 10.32
C LYS A 261 -0.26 -7.87 9.04
N ILE A 262 0.97 -7.40 8.80
CA ILE A 262 1.32 -6.47 7.71
C ILE A 262 1.06 -7.09 6.34
N SER A 263 1.35 -8.37 6.18
CA SER A 263 1.20 -9.03 4.88
C SER A 263 -0.28 -9.28 4.56
N GLU A 264 -1.09 -9.58 5.56
CA GLU A 264 -2.52 -9.83 5.47
C GLU A 264 -3.28 -8.54 5.19
N MET A 265 -2.98 -7.46 5.92
CA MET A 265 -3.59 -6.15 5.63
C MET A 265 -3.26 -5.68 4.22
N ASN A 266 -2.02 -5.88 3.75
CA ASN A 266 -1.64 -5.54 2.37
C ASN A 266 -2.37 -6.41 1.34
N LEU A 267 -2.58 -7.70 1.62
CA LEU A 267 -3.37 -8.57 0.76
C LEU A 267 -4.81 -8.06 0.63
N LEU A 268 -5.45 -7.71 1.75
CA LEU A 268 -6.82 -7.18 1.77
C LEU A 268 -6.91 -5.85 1.01
N ARG A 269 -5.98 -4.92 1.27
CA ARG A 269 -5.91 -3.63 0.58
C ARG A 269 -5.68 -3.79 -0.93
N LYS A 270 -4.85 -4.75 -1.32
CA LYS A 270 -4.59 -5.06 -2.74
C LYS A 270 -5.86 -5.52 -3.46
N SER A 271 -6.67 -6.33 -2.78
CA SER A 271 -7.96 -6.84 -3.26
C SER A 271 -9.08 -5.81 -3.20
N GLY A 272 -8.82 -4.59 -2.73
CA GLY A 272 -9.81 -3.51 -2.66
C GLY A 272 -10.63 -3.49 -1.36
N ASN A 273 -10.33 -4.34 -0.37
CA ASN A 273 -11.00 -4.30 0.93
C ASN A 273 -10.28 -3.32 1.86
N ILE A 274 -10.82 -2.12 1.99
CA ILE A 274 -10.14 -0.96 2.58
C ILE A 274 -10.30 -0.94 4.10
N ILE A 275 -11.54 -1.09 4.57
CA ILE A 275 -11.86 -1.11 6.00
C ILE A 275 -11.39 -2.44 6.60
N ALA A 276 -11.51 -3.55 5.88
CA ALA A 276 -11.01 -4.86 6.24
C ALA A 276 -9.49 -4.84 6.46
N SER A 277 -8.75 -4.15 5.58
CA SER A 277 -7.31 -3.95 5.75
C SER A 277 -6.99 -3.18 7.03
N LEU A 278 -7.73 -2.10 7.31
CA LEU A 278 -7.55 -1.32 8.54
C LEU A 278 -7.90 -2.14 9.78
N ALA A 279 -9.04 -2.83 9.78
CA ALA A 279 -9.49 -3.69 10.86
C ALA A 279 -8.47 -4.79 11.16
N THR A 280 -7.89 -5.40 10.12
CA THR A 280 -6.85 -6.42 10.26
C THR A 280 -5.61 -5.89 10.95
N ALA A 281 -5.18 -4.67 10.62
CA ALA A 281 -4.04 -4.03 11.28
C ALA A 281 -4.35 -3.70 12.75
N MET A 282 -5.58 -3.25 13.02
CA MET A 282 -6.04 -2.91 14.38
C MET A 282 -6.16 -4.10 15.32
N ILE A 283 -6.16 -5.35 14.82
CA ILE A 283 -6.14 -6.56 15.66
C ILE A 283 -4.93 -6.52 16.60
N ASP A 284 -3.75 -6.20 16.05
CA ASP A 284 -2.49 -6.18 16.80
C ASP A 284 -2.15 -4.76 17.28
N ASN A 285 -2.70 -3.73 16.64
CA ASN A 285 -2.35 -2.33 16.87
C ASN A 285 -3.59 -1.41 16.93
N PRO A 286 -4.31 -1.37 18.07
CA PRO A 286 -5.47 -0.49 18.25
C PRO A 286 -5.10 1.01 18.19
N LEU A 287 -3.81 1.34 18.30
CA LEU A 287 -3.28 2.70 18.21
C LEU A 287 -2.61 2.97 16.86
N ILE A 288 -3.03 2.30 15.78
CA ILE A 288 -2.38 2.40 14.47
C ILE A 288 -2.22 3.84 13.99
N ALA A 289 -3.19 4.72 14.28
CA ALA A 289 -3.14 6.14 13.97
C ALA A 289 -1.99 6.92 14.66
N ALA A 290 -1.49 6.42 15.79
CA ALA A 290 -0.36 6.99 16.53
C ALA A 290 0.99 6.32 16.19
N THR A 291 0.98 5.27 15.37
CA THR A 291 2.17 4.54 14.93
C THR A 291 2.40 4.74 13.42
N GLY A 292 3.30 3.97 12.81
CA GLY A 292 3.65 4.08 11.39
C GLY A 292 4.88 4.95 11.15
N HIS A 293 5.13 5.32 9.89
CA HIS A 293 6.42 5.83 9.40
C HIS A 293 6.96 7.08 10.11
N ARG A 294 6.11 7.80 10.83
CA ARG A 294 6.49 9.00 11.59
C ARG A 294 7.13 8.68 12.93
N ILE A 295 6.84 7.50 13.49
CA ILE A 295 7.23 7.10 14.85
C ILE A 295 7.97 5.76 14.86
N CYS A 296 7.56 4.79 14.04
CA CYS A 296 8.19 3.47 13.96
C CYS A 296 8.58 3.10 12.52
N ASN A 297 9.60 2.25 12.38
CA ASN A 297 10.08 1.79 11.07
C ASN A 297 10.74 0.39 11.08
N ASP A 298 10.56 -0.40 12.14
CA ASP A 298 11.27 -1.68 12.27
C ASP A 298 10.77 -2.76 11.30
N CYS A 299 9.48 -2.77 11.00
CA CYS A 299 8.91 -3.62 9.96
C CYS A 299 9.52 -3.35 8.57
N MET A 300 9.81 -2.09 8.25
CA MET A 300 10.48 -1.69 7.01
C MET A 300 11.91 -2.19 6.96
N LYS A 301 12.66 -2.06 8.06
CA LYS A 301 14.06 -2.53 8.17
C LYS A 301 14.18 -4.04 8.06
N ALA A 302 13.21 -4.80 8.57
CA ALA A 302 13.23 -6.25 8.54
C ALA A 302 12.59 -6.86 7.28
N CYS A 303 11.87 -6.06 6.49
CA CYS A 303 11.31 -6.51 5.21
C CYS A 303 12.43 -7.08 4.31
N ILE A 304 12.09 -8.09 3.50
CA ILE A 304 13.03 -8.64 2.51
C ILE A 304 13.54 -7.61 1.50
N TYR A 305 12.82 -6.49 1.35
CA TYR A 305 13.19 -5.36 0.51
C TYR A 305 14.08 -4.32 1.20
N GLN A 306 14.57 -4.56 2.43
CA GLN A 306 15.36 -3.58 3.21
C GLN A 306 16.63 -3.04 2.56
N LYS A 307 17.09 -3.64 1.47
CA LYS A 307 18.25 -3.16 0.69
C LYS A 307 17.86 -2.19 -0.43
N GLN A 308 16.57 -1.89 -0.58
CA GLN A 308 15.97 -1.02 -1.60
C GLN A 308 15.35 0.25 -0.99
#